data_AF-A0A538GN10-F1
#
_entry.id   AF-A0A538GN10-F1
#
_cell.length_a   1.000
_cell.length_b   1.000
_cell.length_c   1.000
_cell.angle_alpha   90.00
_cell.angle_beta   90.00
_cell.angle_gamma   90.00
#
_symmetry.space_group_name_H-M   'P 1'
#
loop_
_entity.id
_entity.type
_entity.pdbx_description
1 polymer ?
#
loop_
_entity_poly.entity_id
_entity_poly.type
_entity_poly.pdbx_seq_one_letter_code
_entity_poly.pdbx_strand_id
1 'polypeptide(L)'
;MPADRDAVLDRIIAWAEAEDAVRFVVVTSTRARPEGPPDGLSDYDVVLGLDDVRSFDPTAAYGAPAARWGDEHDVHGVKSYFRGVFYEDCVKIDWMLWPAHVAALIAEHGLTDNLDVGYRVLVDKDGATGDWQPPTFRAHIPTKPTEDEFVATVEEF
;
A
#
# COMPACT_ATOMS: atom_id res chain seq x y z
N MET A 1 -19.92 7.09 -16.64
CA MET A 1 -19.05 8.14 -16.09
C MET A 1 -17.63 7.75 -16.43
N PRO A 2 -16.81 8.58 -17.10
CA PRO A 2 -15.38 8.30 -17.08
C PRO A 2 -14.94 8.34 -15.62
N ALA A 3 -14.11 7.38 -15.20
CA ALA A 3 -13.47 7.44 -13.89
C ALA A 3 -12.80 8.82 -13.78
N ASP A 4 -13.20 9.62 -12.80
CA ASP A 4 -12.56 10.90 -12.57
C ASP A 4 -11.07 10.61 -12.32
N ARG A 5 -10.22 11.30 -13.06
CA ARG A 5 -8.80 10.99 -13.13
C ARG A 5 -8.18 11.37 -11.77
N ASP A 6 -7.71 10.39 -11.00
CA ASP A 6 -7.11 10.65 -9.68
C ASP A 6 -5.75 11.34 -9.88
N ALA A 7 -5.76 12.68 -9.76
CA ALA A 7 -4.59 13.53 -10.04
C ALA A 7 -3.40 13.23 -9.12
N VAL A 8 -3.64 12.70 -7.91
CA VAL A 8 -2.57 12.29 -7.00
C VAL A 8 -1.90 11.05 -7.56
N LEU A 9 -2.67 10.01 -7.91
CA LEU A 9 -2.12 8.79 -8.50
C LEU A 9 -1.46 9.05 -9.85
N ASP A 10 -2.02 9.92 -10.71
CA ASP A 10 -1.37 10.31 -11.97
C ASP A 10 0.02 10.90 -11.75
N ARG A 11 0.16 11.75 -10.74
CA ARG A 11 1.45 12.38 -10.41
C ARG A 11 2.45 11.36 -9.89
N ILE A 12 2.00 10.44 -9.03
CA ILE A 12 2.83 9.34 -8.52
C ILE A 12 3.27 8.43 -9.65
N ILE A 13 2.37 8.06 -10.57
CA ILE A 13 2.68 7.23 -11.75
C ILE A 13 3.73 7.93 -12.61
N ALA A 14 3.50 9.19 -12.99
CA ALA A 14 4.43 9.93 -13.84
C ALA A 14 5.83 10.07 -13.21
N TRP A 15 5.90 10.31 -11.89
CA TRP A 15 7.16 10.33 -11.17
C TRP A 15 7.82 8.94 -11.15
N ALA A 16 7.07 7.90 -10.81
CA ALA A 16 7.59 6.55 -10.68
C ALA A 16 8.10 5.98 -12.01
N GLU A 17 7.44 6.31 -13.12
CA GLU A 17 7.92 5.95 -14.47
C GLU A 17 9.29 6.55 -14.77
N ALA A 18 9.53 7.80 -14.35
CA ALA A 18 10.80 8.51 -14.55
C ALA A 18 11.89 8.17 -13.50
N GLU A 19 11.52 7.59 -12.36
CA GLU A 19 12.46 7.26 -11.28
C GLU A 19 13.13 5.90 -11.49
N ASP A 20 14.44 5.91 -11.70
CA ASP A 20 15.27 4.73 -11.97
C ASP A 20 15.49 3.83 -10.75
N ALA A 21 15.14 4.26 -9.54
CA ALA A 21 15.12 3.38 -8.37
C ALA A 21 13.84 2.55 -8.24
N VAL A 22 12.73 2.99 -8.86
CA VAL A 22 11.41 2.36 -8.75
C VAL A 22 11.25 1.29 -9.82
N ARG A 23 10.88 0.07 -9.39
CA ARG A 23 10.62 -1.12 -10.23
C ARG A 23 9.13 -1.36 -10.43
N PHE A 24 8.34 -1.27 -9.35
CA PHE A 24 6.88 -1.34 -9.44
C PHE A 24 6.21 -0.40 -8.44
N VAL A 25 4.96 -0.04 -8.73
CA VAL A 25 4.07 0.75 -7.87
C VAL A 25 2.73 0.06 -7.77
N VAL A 26 2.24 -0.12 -6.56
CA VAL A 26 0.92 -0.69 -6.28
C VAL A 26 0.18 0.25 -5.35
N VAL A 27 -1.09 0.51 -5.65
CA VAL A 27 -2.02 1.12 -4.67
C VAL A 27 -2.86 0.03 -4.04
N THR A 28 -3.12 0.13 -2.74
CA THR A 28 -3.91 -0.86 -1.99
C THR A 28 -5.04 -0.19 -1.20
N SER A 29 -5.70 -0.94 -0.32
CA SER A 29 -6.69 -0.42 0.65
C SER A 29 -7.92 0.19 -0.04
N THR A 30 -8.50 1.26 0.51
CA THR A 30 -9.74 1.92 0.06
C THR A 30 -9.74 2.27 -1.43
N ARG A 31 -8.58 2.64 -2.00
CA ARG A 31 -8.44 3.01 -3.41
C ARG A 31 -8.31 1.82 -4.37
N ALA A 32 -8.19 0.61 -3.84
CA ALA A 32 -8.13 -0.62 -4.61
C ALA A 32 -9.33 -1.55 -4.35
N ARG A 33 -10.18 -1.22 -3.38
CA ARG A 33 -11.41 -1.96 -3.09
C ARG A 33 -12.51 -1.64 -4.10
N PRO A 34 -13.26 -2.65 -4.58
CA PRO A 34 -14.43 -2.42 -5.43
C PRO A 34 -15.63 -1.88 -4.63
N GLU A 35 -15.68 -2.18 -3.33
CA GLU A 35 -16.75 -1.75 -2.41
C GLU A 35 -16.29 -0.53 -1.60
N GLY A 36 -17.09 0.54 -1.61
CA GLY A 36 -16.79 1.78 -0.91
C GLY A 36 -15.74 2.62 -1.65
N PRO A 37 -16.12 3.37 -2.70
CA PRO A 37 -15.18 4.21 -3.42
C PRO A 37 -14.55 5.24 -2.47
N PRO A 38 -13.26 5.58 -2.67
CA PRO A 38 -12.59 6.57 -1.85
C PRO A 38 -13.30 7.92 -1.94
N ASP A 39 -13.30 8.66 -0.85
CA ASP A 39 -13.74 10.05 -0.80
C ASP A 39 -12.54 11.02 -0.71
N GLY A 40 -12.84 12.31 -0.65
CA GLY A 40 -11.81 13.36 -0.58
C GLY A 40 -11.00 13.39 0.72
N LEU A 41 -11.39 12.60 1.75
CA LEU A 41 -10.66 12.49 3.01
C LEU A 41 -9.84 11.20 3.09
N SER A 42 -10.09 10.26 2.18
CA SER A 42 -9.41 8.98 2.10
C SER A 42 -7.95 9.21 1.67
N ASP A 43 -7.03 8.51 2.31
CA ASP A 43 -5.59 8.55 2.07
C ASP A 43 -5.11 7.58 0.98
N TYR A 44 -3.81 7.65 0.66
CA TYR A 44 -3.19 6.84 -0.38
C TYR A 44 -2.19 5.86 0.22
N ASP A 45 -2.55 4.57 0.22
CA ASP A 45 -1.64 3.48 0.59
C ASP A 45 -0.87 3.01 -0.65
N VAL A 46 0.41 3.37 -0.76
CA VAL A 46 1.24 3.14 -1.96
C VAL A 46 2.44 2.27 -1.63
N VAL A 47 2.55 1.13 -2.28
CA VAL A 47 3.72 0.26 -2.24
C VAL A 47 4.67 0.60 -3.37
N LEU A 48 5.95 0.80 -3.06
CA LEU A 48 7.05 0.96 -4.00
C LEU A 48 7.97 -0.26 -3.94
N GLY A 49 8.19 -0.91 -5.07
CA GLY A 49 9.29 -1.85 -5.26
C GLY A 49 10.57 -1.13 -5.64
N LEU A 50 11.63 -1.28 -4.86
CA LEU A 50 12.88 -0.53 -5.01
C LEU A 50 14.10 -1.45 -5.04
N ASP A 51 15.15 -1.05 -5.75
CA ASP A 51 16.43 -1.75 -5.74
C ASP A 51 17.18 -1.58 -4.41
N ASP A 52 17.22 -0.35 -3.88
CA ASP A 52 17.74 -0.04 -2.54
C ASP A 52 16.74 0.79 -1.75
N VAL A 53 16.13 0.13 -0.77
CA VAL A 53 15.11 0.76 0.07
C VAL A 53 15.70 1.68 1.14
N ARG A 54 16.90 1.39 1.63
CA ARG A 54 17.42 2.03 2.86
C ARG A 54 17.77 3.50 2.66
N SER A 55 18.25 3.85 1.47
CA SER A 55 18.59 5.22 1.11
C SER A 55 17.45 5.98 0.43
N PHE A 56 16.33 5.32 0.15
CA PHE A 56 15.27 5.92 -0.65
C PHE A 56 14.31 6.75 0.21
N ASP A 57 14.04 7.98 -0.23
CA ASP A 57 13.08 8.87 0.39
C ASP A 57 12.02 9.29 -0.65
N PRO A 58 10.79 8.74 -0.58
CA PRO A 58 9.71 9.08 -1.50
C PRO A 58 9.05 10.41 -1.14
N THR A 59 9.43 11.09 -0.05
CA THR A 59 8.62 12.18 0.52
C THR A 59 8.50 13.38 -0.42
N ALA A 60 9.46 13.59 -1.34
CA ALA A 60 9.38 14.63 -2.36
C ALA A 60 8.71 14.18 -3.68
N ALA A 61 8.29 12.91 -3.79
CA ALA A 61 7.73 12.32 -5.01
C ALA A 61 6.42 12.98 -5.44
N TYR A 62 5.58 13.37 -4.47
CA TYR A 62 4.29 13.99 -4.74
C TYR A 62 4.30 15.50 -4.52
N GLY A 63 4.82 16.02 -3.42
CA GLY A 63 4.68 17.43 -3.08
C GLY A 63 5.58 17.87 -1.94
N ALA A 64 5.29 19.05 -1.37
CA ALA A 64 5.99 19.56 -0.20
C ALA A 64 5.47 18.88 1.09
N PRO A 65 6.30 18.15 1.85
CA PRO A 65 5.87 17.51 3.09
C PRO A 65 5.62 18.53 4.21
N ALA A 66 4.44 18.47 4.83
CA ALA A 66 4.11 19.20 6.05
C ALA A 66 4.47 18.40 7.31
N ALA A 67 4.27 17.08 7.30
CA ALA A 67 4.66 16.18 8.38
C ALA A 67 5.10 14.82 7.85
N ARG A 68 6.02 14.16 8.58
CA ARG A 68 6.61 12.87 8.20
C ARG A 68 6.79 11.99 9.43
N TRP A 69 6.48 10.71 9.29
CA TRP A 69 6.77 9.67 10.28
C TRP A 69 7.13 8.37 9.56
N GLY A 70 7.71 7.42 10.27
CA GLY A 70 8.11 6.18 9.66
C GLY A 70 8.38 5.08 10.67
N ASP A 71 8.29 3.86 10.18
CA ASP A 71 8.57 2.65 10.94
C ASP A 71 9.23 1.60 10.04
N GLU A 72 9.66 0.50 10.64
CA GLU A 72 10.08 -0.72 9.95
C GLU A 72 8.96 -1.76 9.99
N HIS A 73 8.82 -2.52 8.91
CA HIS A 73 7.88 -3.62 8.81
C HIS A 73 8.57 -4.87 8.27
N ASP A 74 7.89 -5.99 8.39
CA ASP A 74 8.29 -7.25 7.78
C ASP A 74 7.27 -7.63 6.70
N VAL A 75 7.77 -8.05 5.54
CA VAL A 75 6.95 -8.63 4.47
C VAL A 75 7.58 -9.96 4.10
N HIS A 76 6.96 -11.06 4.52
CA HIS A 76 7.43 -12.43 4.29
C HIS A 76 8.89 -12.65 4.73
N GLY A 77 9.27 -12.14 5.91
CA GLY A 77 10.62 -12.26 6.46
C GLY A 77 11.63 -11.25 5.91
N VAL A 78 11.19 -10.32 5.04
CA VAL A 78 12.02 -9.26 4.48
C VAL A 78 11.70 -7.93 5.13
N LYS A 79 12.74 -7.30 5.68
CA LYS A 79 12.66 -5.94 6.21
C LYS A 79 12.24 -4.97 5.12
N SER A 80 11.14 -4.29 5.39
CA SER A 80 10.53 -3.24 4.59
C SER A 80 10.31 -2.01 5.45
N TYR A 81 9.94 -0.89 4.84
CA TYR A 81 9.83 0.37 5.56
C TYR A 81 8.51 1.06 5.27
N PHE A 82 8.00 1.77 6.25
CA PHE A 82 6.86 2.65 6.10
C PHE A 82 7.30 4.10 6.24
N ARG A 83 6.78 4.97 5.37
CA ARG A 83 6.95 6.42 5.42
C ARG A 83 5.59 7.07 5.23
N GLY A 84 4.99 7.52 6.31
CA GLY A 84 3.75 8.30 6.28
C GLY A 84 4.07 9.77 6.06
N VAL A 85 3.33 10.41 5.16
CA VAL A 85 3.54 11.81 4.78
C VAL A 85 2.21 12.53 4.68
N PHE A 86 2.09 13.63 5.42
CA PHE A 86 1.08 14.67 5.16
C PHE A 86 1.73 15.79 4.36
N TYR A 87 1.10 16.19 3.26
CA TYR A 87 1.58 17.27 2.39
C TYR A 87 0.89 18.61 2.72
N GLU A 88 1.49 19.71 2.26
CA GLU A 88 0.94 21.06 2.46
C GLU A 88 -0.46 21.26 1.84
N ASP A 89 -0.83 20.46 0.84
CA ASP A 89 -2.16 20.45 0.22
C ASP A 89 -3.16 19.52 0.92
N CYS A 90 -2.84 19.07 2.14
CA CYS A 90 -3.63 18.17 2.98
C CYS A 90 -3.80 16.74 2.44
N VAL A 91 -3.08 16.35 1.38
CA VAL A 91 -3.02 14.94 0.96
C VAL A 91 -2.20 14.13 1.97
N LYS A 92 -2.67 12.92 2.30
CA LYS A 92 -1.92 11.94 3.09
C LYS A 92 -1.51 10.77 2.19
N ILE A 93 -0.23 10.44 2.14
CA ILE A 93 0.29 9.26 1.45
C ILE A 93 1.10 8.42 2.44
N ASP A 94 0.73 7.16 2.53
CA ASP A 94 1.39 6.12 3.29
C ASP A 94 2.24 5.28 2.33
N TRP A 95 3.53 5.58 2.29
CA TRP A 95 4.49 4.89 1.43
C TRP A 95 5.03 3.63 2.11
N MET A 96 4.78 2.47 1.52
CA MET A 96 5.39 1.20 1.88
C MET A 96 6.54 0.93 0.91
N LEU A 97 7.76 0.87 1.43
CA LEU A 97 8.97 0.70 0.64
C LEU A 97 9.45 -0.74 0.77
N TRP A 98 9.37 -1.49 -0.32
CA TRP A 98 9.71 -2.90 -0.39
C TRP A 98 10.95 -3.09 -1.25
N PRO A 99 11.89 -3.97 -0.85
CA PRO A 99 12.90 -4.45 -1.78
C PRO A 99 12.20 -5.10 -2.98
N ALA A 100 12.65 -4.85 -4.20
CA ALA A 100 11.96 -5.30 -5.41
C ALA A 100 11.74 -6.83 -5.45
N HIS A 101 12.66 -7.60 -4.85
CA HIS A 101 12.54 -9.06 -4.74
C HIS A 101 11.36 -9.55 -3.88
N VAL A 102 10.75 -8.68 -3.06
CA VAL A 102 9.53 -9.01 -2.30
C VAL A 102 8.38 -9.41 -3.22
N ALA A 103 8.34 -8.89 -4.47
CA ALA A 103 7.30 -9.28 -5.42
C ALA A 103 7.28 -10.80 -5.70
N ALA A 104 8.45 -11.45 -5.74
CA ALA A 104 8.55 -12.90 -5.89
C ALA A 104 8.03 -13.63 -4.63
N LEU A 105 8.30 -13.10 -3.44
CA LEU A 105 7.81 -13.67 -2.18
C LEU A 105 6.28 -13.57 -2.07
N ILE A 106 5.67 -12.49 -2.56
CA ILE A 106 4.22 -12.37 -2.65
C ILE A 106 3.64 -13.45 -3.57
N ALA A 107 4.27 -13.70 -4.72
CA ALA A 107 3.84 -14.78 -5.62
C ALA A 107 4.00 -16.17 -4.99
N GLU A 108 5.07 -16.41 -4.23
CA GLU A 108 5.37 -17.70 -3.60
C GLU A 108 4.54 -17.98 -2.35
N HIS A 109 4.40 -17.00 -1.46
CA HIS A 109 3.80 -17.17 -0.13
C HIS A 109 2.38 -16.60 0.00
N GLY A 110 1.90 -15.91 -1.04
CA GLY A 110 0.58 -15.28 -1.06
C GLY A 110 0.60 -13.81 -0.65
N LEU A 111 -0.57 -13.19 -0.76
CA LEU A 111 -0.76 -11.78 -0.42
C LEU A 111 -0.59 -11.57 1.10
N THR A 112 -0.04 -10.41 1.48
CA THR A 112 -0.18 -9.91 2.85
C THR A 112 -1.62 -9.45 3.08
N ASP A 113 -2.05 -9.32 4.33
CA ASP A 113 -3.36 -8.75 4.67
C ASP A 113 -3.58 -7.39 3.98
N ASN A 114 -2.54 -6.54 3.97
CA ASN A 114 -2.55 -5.24 3.31
C ASN A 114 -2.78 -5.31 1.80
N LEU A 115 -2.49 -6.41 1.11
CA LEU A 115 -2.81 -6.61 -0.31
C LEU A 115 -4.11 -7.42 -0.51
N ASP A 116 -4.43 -8.35 0.38
CA ASP A 116 -5.64 -9.18 0.30
C ASP A 116 -6.92 -8.36 0.46
N VAL A 117 -6.85 -7.21 1.14
CA VAL A 117 -7.92 -6.21 1.17
C VAL A 117 -8.21 -5.55 -0.18
N GLY A 118 -7.41 -5.81 -1.21
CA GLY A 118 -7.54 -5.26 -2.55
C GLY A 118 -6.30 -4.47 -2.97
N TYR A 119 -5.75 -4.75 -4.15
CA TYR A 119 -4.62 -4.01 -4.71
C TYR A 119 -4.80 -3.75 -6.21
N ARG A 120 -4.12 -2.72 -6.72
CA ARG A 120 -4.00 -2.43 -8.15
C ARG A 120 -2.57 -2.06 -8.48
N VAL A 121 -1.99 -2.78 -9.43
CA VAL A 121 -0.68 -2.45 -10.01
C VAL A 121 -0.85 -1.20 -10.88
N LEU A 122 -0.06 -0.17 -10.58
CA LEU A 122 -0.04 1.10 -11.31
C LEU A 122 1.13 1.18 -12.29
N VAL A 123 2.30 0.69 -11.86
CA VAL A 123 3.53 0.61 -12.65
C VAL A 123 4.18 -0.74 -12.37
N ASP A 124 4.67 -1.42 -13.42
CA ASP A 124 5.48 -2.62 -13.29
C ASP A 124 6.48 -2.64 -14.45
N LYS A 125 7.73 -2.21 -14.18
CA LYS A 125 8.77 -2.06 -15.21
C LYS A 125 9.38 -3.40 -15.61
N ASP A 126 9.32 -4.39 -14.72
CA ASP A 126 9.99 -5.68 -14.86
C ASP A 126 9.02 -6.86 -15.07
N GLY A 127 7.71 -6.62 -14.92
CA GLY A 127 6.69 -7.66 -14.93
C GLY A 127 6.68 -8.50 -13.65
N ALA A 128 7.24 -8.01 -12.56
CA ALA A 128 7.45 -8.75 -11.32
C ALA A 128 6.15 -9.07 -10.56
N THR A 129 5.06 -8.36 -10.86
CA THR A 129 3.76 -8.51 -10.18
C THR A 129 2.78 -9.42 -10.93
N GLY A 130 3.18 -9.95 -12.10
CA GLY A 130 2.29 -10.69 -13.00
C GLY A 130 1.68 -11.98 -12.43
N ASP A 131 2.38 -12.61 -11.48
CA ASP A 131 1.96 -13.87 -10.84
C ASP A 131 1.26 -13.67 -9.48
N TRP A 132 0.94 -12.43 -9.11
CA TRP A 132 0.24 -12.16 -7.85
C TRP A 132 -1.21 -12.67 -7.91
N GLN A 133 -1.62 -13.36 -6.84
CA GLN A 133 -2.98 -13.87 -6.71
C GLN A 133 -3.99 -12.72 -6.58
N PRO A 134 -5.23 -12.87 -7.08
CA PRO A 134 -6.26 -11.88 -6.83
C PRO A 134 -6.58 -11.79 -5.33
N PRO A 135 -6.93 -10.60 -4.82
CA PRO A 135 -7.36 -10.42 -3.43
C PRO A 135 -8.62 -11.25 -3.14
N THR A 136 -8.63 -11.92 -1.98
CA THR A 136 -9.81 -12.63 -1.50
C THR A 136 -10.77 -11.71 -0.75
N PHE A 137 -10.28 -10.55 -0.28
CA PHE A 137 -10.99 -9.57 0.54
C PHE A 137 -11.41 -10.12 1.91
N ARG A 138 -10.65 -11.09 2.46
CA ARG A 138 -11.01 -11.80 3.69
C ARG A 138 -10.08 -11.53 4.87
N ALA A 139 -8.94 -10.85 4.66
CA ALA A 139 -7.96 -10.55 5.70
C ALA A 139 -8.53 -10.02 7.02
N HIS A 140 -9.61 -9.23 6.97
CA HIS A 140 -10.23 -8.65 8.16
C HIS A 140 -11.68 -9.08 8.38
N ILE A 141 -12.12 -10.19 7.78
CA ILE A 141 -13.42 -10.78 8.10
C ILE A 141 -13.23 -11.63 9.36
N PRO A 142 -13.70 -11.18 10.54
CA PRO A 142 -13.52 -11.95 11.76
C PRO A 142 -14.35 -13.22 11.69
N THR A 143 -13.87 -14.26 12.37
CA THR A 143 -14.72 -15.40 12.70
C THR A 143 -15.73 -15.01 13.77
N LYS A 144 -16.89 -15.67 13.78
CA LYS A 144 -17.85 -15.50 14.87
C LYS A 144 -17.17 -15.89 16.20
N PRO A 145 -17.12 -14.98 17.20
CA PRO A 145 -16.53 -15.32 18.48
C PRO A 145 -17.38 -16.36 19.21
N THR A 146 -16.74 -17.10 20.11
CA THR A 146 -17.44 -17.87 21.14
C THR A 146 -18.14 -16.93 22.13
N GLU A 147 -19.06 -17.48 22.94
CA GLU A 147 -19.72 -16.69 23.99
C GLU A 147 -18.70 -16.15 25.00
N ASP A 148 -17.71 -16.95 25.38
CA ASP A 148 -16.65 -16.56 26.32
C ASP A 148 -15.76 -15.43 25.74
N GLU A 149 -15.33 -15.53 24.48
CA GLU A 149 -14.55 -14.46 23.82
C GLU A 149 -15.36 -13.17 23.70
N PHE A 150 -16.67 -13.28 23.43
CA PHE A 150 -17.56 -12.13 23.39
C PHE A 150 -17.67 -11.47 24.77
N VAL A 151 -17.95 -12.24 25.83
CA VAL A 151 -18.07 -11.72 27.20
C VAL A 151 -16.76 -11.07 27.64
N ALA A 152 -15.62 -11.73 27.42
CA ALA A 152 -14.32 -11.20 27.77
C ALA A 152 -14.03 -9.87 27.06
N THR A 153 -14.34 -9.77 25.76
CA THR A 153 -14.19 -8.52 25.01
C THR A 153 -15.08 -7.42 25.59
N VAL A 154 -16.33 -7.72 25.93
CA VAL A 154 -17.25 -6.72 26.51
C VAL A 154 -16.80 -6.25 27.90
N GLU A 155 -16.20 -7.12 28.71
CA GLU A 155 -15.72 -6.78 30.05
C GLU A 155 -14.40 -5.99 30.05
N GLU A 156 -13.61 -6.06 28.97
CA GLU A 156 -12.33 -5.32 28.82
C GLU A 156 -12.51 -3.87 28.33
N PHE A 157 -13.63 -3.55 27.67
CA PHE A 157 -13.95 -2.21 27.13
C PHE A 157 -14.69 -1.31 28.13
#